data_AF-A0A1G5FWH2-F1
#
_entry.id   AF-A0A1G5FWH2-F1
#
_cell.length_a   1.000
_cell.length_b   1.000
_cell.length_c   1.000
_cell.angle_alpha   90.00
_cell.angle_beta   90.00
_cell.angle_gamma   90.00
#
_symmetry.space_group_name_H-M   'P 1'
#
loop_
_entity.id
_entity.type
_entity.pdbx_description
1 polymer ?
#
loop_
_entity_poly.entity_id
_entity_poly.type
_entity_poly.pdbx_seq_one_letter_code
_entity_poly.pdbx_strand_id
1 'polypeptide(L)'
;MAKVFNDEIQIRLRRNRDALAISGSMVIALSIWDIIKLYIGLFLGEETIAQLIGTVMEQSGSAVIGTEYEKTVSVFLWVMILLMIQLFSVAVFLYHLYIGLNAFRDGRQTAGKQSNFYIVLTVFSTVFSGILLILNIMSLSKPSDPNQNVDVAFFVMEVTTLINYIYILTAVRTIRKLEKAEKR
;
A
#
# COMPACT_ATOMS: atom_id res chain seq x y z
N MET A 1 -1.50 15.89 -43.55
CA MET A 1 -1.83 14.62 -42.88
C MET A 1 -0.85 14.28 -41.76
N ALA A 2 0.48 14.39 -41.96
CA ALA A 2 1.49 14.15 -40.92
C ALA A 2 1.38 15.05 -39.66
N LYS A 3 1.01 16.34 -39.82
CA LYS A 3 0.86 17.29 -38.71
C LYS A 3 -0.25 16.88 -37.71
N VAL A 4 -1.40 16.44 -38.22
CA VAL A 4 -2.55 16.01 -37.40
C VAL A 4 -2.25 14.72 -36.62
N PHE A 5 -1.50 13.80 -37.23
CA PHE A 5 -1.06 12.56 -36.57
C PHE A 5 -0.09 12.85 -35.42
N ASN A 6 0.79 13.83 -35.59
CA ASN A 6 1.72 14.26 -34.55
C ASN A 6 0.99 14.92 -33.36
N ASP A 7 0.00 15.78 -33.64
CA ASP A 7 -0.79 16.45 -32.60
C ASP A 7 -1.59 15.44 -31.76
N GLU A 8 -2.15 14.38 -32.37
CA GLU A 8 -2.88 13.34 -31.65
C GLU A 8 -1.95 12.51 -30.72
N ILE A 9 -0.74 12.17 -31.19
CA ILE A 9 0.25 11.47 -30.37
C ILE A 9 0.64 12.32 -29.16
N GLN A 10 0.90 13.62 -29.35
CA GLN A 10 1.28 14.53 -28.27
C GLN A 10 0.16 14.71 -27.24
N ILE A 11 -1.11 14.81 -27.66
CA ILE A 11 -2.26 14.87 -26.75
C ILE A 11 -2.36 13.58 -25.92
N ARG A 12 -2.25 12.42 -26.56
CA ARG A 12 -2.30 11.12 -25.86
C ARG A 12 -1.12 10.96 -24.89
N LEU A 13 0.06 11.39 -25.28
CA LEU A 13 1.28 11.36 -24.46
C LEU A 13 1.10 12.22 -23.20
N ARG A 14 0.63 13.46 -23.35
CA ARG A 14 0.32 14.36 -22.23
C ARG A 14 -0.71 13.74 -21.29
N ARG A 15 -1.82 13.22 -21.82
CA ARG A 15 -2.87 12.60 -21.01
C ARG A 15 -2.36 11.42 -20.18
N ASN A 16 -1.54 10.54 -20.77
CA ASN A 16 -0.99 9.40 -20.03
C ASN A 16 0.06 9.84 -19.00
N ARG A 17 0.82 10.90 -19.27
CA ARG A 17 1.76 11.51 -18.32
C ARG A 17 1.05 12.13 -17.11
N ASP A 18 -0.02 12.88 -17.35
CA ASP A 18 -0.86 13.44 -16.29
C ASP A 18 -1.50 12.32 -15.47
N ALA A 19 -2.03 11.28 -16.12
CA ALA A 19 -2.59 10.12 -15.44
C ALA A 19 -1.56 9.38 -14.58
N LEU A 20 -0.34 9.17 -15.10
CA LEU A 20 0.75 8.56 -14.34
C LEU A 20 1.11 9.39 -13.10
N ALA A 21 1.12 10.72 -13.22
CA ALA A 21 1.42 11.60 -12.10
C ALA A 21 0.32 11.58 -11.02
N ILE A 22 -0.94 11.54 -11.44
CA ILE A 22 -2.08 11.42 -10.52
C ILE A 22 -2.03 10.06 -9.81
N SER A 23 -1.86 8.97 -10.54
CA SER A 23 -1.75 7.63 -9.97
C SER A 23 -0.57 7.50 -9.01
N GLY A 24 0.57 8.11 -9.31
CA GLY A 24 1.72 8.17 -8.41
C GLY A 24 1.39 8.86 -7.08
N SER A 25 0.74 10.03 -7.14
CA SER A 25 0.26 10.72 -5.92
C SER A 25 -0.75 9.87 -5.14
N MET A 26 -1.60 9.14 -5.85
CA MET A 26 -2.62 8.28 -5.25
C MET A 26 -2.01 7.07 -4.52
N VAL A 27 -0.89 6.50 -5.00
CA VAL A 27 -0.16 5.46 -4.25
C VAL A 27 0.28 5.97 -2.87
N ILE A 28 0.75 7.22 -2.80
CA ILE A 28 1.18 7.84 -1.54
C ILE A 28 -0.03 7.99 -0.61
N ALA A 29 -1.16 8.49 -1.11
CA ALA A 29 -2.37 8.64 -0.31
C ALA A 29 -2.92 7.29 0.18
N LEU A 30 -2.93 6.26 -0.67
CA LEU A 30 -3.39 4.92 -0.32
C LEU A 30 -2.47 4.22 0.69
N SER A 31 -1.18 4.57 0.75
CA SER A 31 -0.29 4.03 1.78
C SER A 31 -0.66 4.47 3.20
N ILE A 32 -1.28 5.65 3.36
CA ILE A 32 -1.82 6.10 4.65
C ILE A 32 -2.96 5.18 5.07
N TRP A 33 -3.79 4.77 4.10
CA TRP A 33 -4.84 3.81 4.36
C TRP A 33 -4.28 2.45 4.79
N ASP A 34 -3.25 1.93 4.12
CA ASP A 34 -2.59 0.66 4.52
C ASP A 34 -2.03 0.72 5.95
N ILE A 35 -1.55 1.89 6.38
CA ILE A 35 -1.15 2.11 7.78
C ILE A 35 -2.37 2.07 8.70
N ILE A 36 -3.44 2.81 8.38
CA ILE A 36 -4.69 2.80 9.18
C ILE A 36 -5.22 1.36 9.32
N LYS A 37 -5.23 0.59 8.23
CA LYS A 37 -5.61 -0.82 8.23
C LYS A 37 -4.82 -1.64 9.24
N LEU A 38 -3.51 -1.45 9.27
CA LEU A 38 -2.62 -2.17 10.17
C LEU A 38 -2.95 -1.86 11.64
N TYR A 39 -3.23 -0.60 11.96
CA TYR A 39 -3.71 -0.24 13.30
C TYR A 39 -5.08 -0.86 13.60
N ILE A 40 -6.05 -0.79 12.68
CA ILE A 40 -7.35 -1.43 12.88
C ILE A 40 -7.20 -2.93 13.15
N GLY A 41 -6.39 -3.64 12.35
CA GLY A 41 -6.15 -5.07 12.53
C GLY A 41 -5.55 -5.43 13.89
N LEU A 42 -4.60 -4.65 14.40
CA LEU A 42 -3.91 -4.95 15.66
C LEU A 42 -4.70 -4.55 16.92
N PHE A 43 -5.62 -3.58 16.79
CA PHE A 43 -6.44 -3.12 17.91
C PHE A 43 -7.84 -3.76 17.95
N LEU A 44 -8.40 -4.15 16.79
CA LEU A 44 -9.77 -4.65 16.64
C LEU A 44 -9.87 -6.03 16.01
N GLY A 45 -8.75 -6.66 15.62
CA GLY A 45 -8.73 -7.97 14.96
C GLY A 45 -8.76 -9.16 15.91
N GLU A 46 -8.69 -10.37 15.33
CA GLU A 46 -8.76 -11.66 16.03
C GLU A 46 -7.60 -11.85 17.04
N GLU A 47 -6.42 -11.32 16.75
CA GLU A 47 -5.25 -11.31 17.63
C GLU A 47 -4.88 -9.86 18.01
N THR A 48 -5.45 -9.39 19.12
CA THR A 48 -5.17 -8.05 19.66
C THR A 48 -3.80 -8.00 20.34
N ILE A 49 -3.19 -6.81 20.40
CA ILE A 49 -1.94 -6.59 21.16
C ILE A 49 -2.08 -7.05 22.62
N ALA A 50 -3.26 -6.86 23.22
CA ALA A 50 -3.53 -7.31 24.60
C ALA A 50 -3.44 -8.83 24.74
N GLN A 51 -3.99 -9.59 23.79
CA GLN A 51 -3.90 -11.06 23.79
C GLN A 51 -2.46 -11.52 23.58
N LEU A 52 -1.73 -10.90 22.63
CA LEU A 52 -0.34 -11.24 22.37
C LEU A 52 0.54 -11.03 23.61
N ILE A 53 0.36 -9.89 24.30
CA ILE A 53 1.07 -9.59 25.55
C ILE A 53 0.68 -10.61 26.64
N GLY A 54 -0.60 -10.93 26.76
CA GLY A 54 -1.08 -11.96 27.70
C GLY A 54 -0.39 -13.30 27.48
N THR A 55 -0.30 -13.76 26.23
CA THR A 55 0.38 -15.02 25.88
C THR A 55 1.87 -14.99 26.24
N VAL A 56 2.58 -13.89 25.93
CA VAL A 56 4.01 -13.75 26.27
C VAL A 56 4.20 -13.75 27.78
N MET A 57 3.34 -13.05 28.52
CA MET A 57 3.39 -12.98 29.98
C MET A 57 3.14 -14.35 30.63
N GLU A 58 2.12 -15.07 30.19
CA GLU A 58 1.83 -16.44 30.66
C GLU A 58 2.99 -17.40 30.39
N GLN A 59 3.57 -17.35 29.19
CA GLN A 59 4.71 -18.21 28.81
C GLN A 59 5.99 -17.88 29.58
N SER A 60 6.17 -16.61 29.98
CA SER A 60 7.34 -16.16 30.73
C SER A 60 7.26 -16.42 32.25
N GLY A 61 6.15 -16.99 32.74
CA GLY A 61 5.96 -17.29 34.17
C GLY A 61 5.82 -16.06 35.07
N SER A 62 5.50 -14.89 34.48
CA SER A 62 5.49 -13.60 35.20
C SER A 62 4.45 -13.52 36.32
N ALA A 63 3.41 -14.37 36.27
CA ALA A 63 2.37 -14.47 37.30
C ALA A 63 2.90 -14.85 38.70
N VAL A 64 4.12 -15.41 38.80
CA VAL A 64 4.72 -15.87 40.07
C VAL A 64 5.51 -14.77 40.79
N ILE A 65 5.79 -13.63 40.15
CA ILE A 65 6.81 -12.65 40.59
C ILE A 65 6.21 -11.39 41.27
N GLY A 66 4.89 -11.22 41.25
CA GLY A 66 4.16 -10.13 41.93
C GLY A 66 3.58 -9.06 41.00
N THR A 67 2.54 -8.37 41.48
CA THR A 67 1.65 -7.53 40.67
C THR A 67 2.30 -6.27 40.09
N GLU A 68 3.28 -5.66 40.78
CA GLU A 68 3.98 -4.47 40.28
C GLU A 68 4.97 -4.80 39.14
N TYR A 69 5.63 -5.95 39.24
CA TYR A 69 6.52 -6.46 38.20
C TYR A 69 5.73 -6.77 36.93
N GLU A 70 4.60 -7.46 37.08
CA GLU A 70 3.68 -7.79 35.99
C GLU A 70 3.21 -6.54 35.24
N LYS A 71 2.78 -5.50 35.97
CA LYS A 71 2.35 -4.23 35.38
C LYS A 71 3.47 -3.52 34.62
N THR A 72 4.69 -3.52 35.16
CA THR A 72 5.84 -2.86 34.53
C THR A 72 6.26 -3.56 33.24
N VAL A 73 6.32 -4.89 33.26
CA VAL A 73 6.64 -5.71 32.08
C VAL A 73 5.55 -5.56 31.01
N SER A 74 4.28 -5.55 31.39
CA SER A 74 3.16 -5.33 30.47
C SER A 74 3.27 -3.98 29.74
N VAL A 75 3.54 -2.89 30.47
CA VAL A 75 3.75 -1.56 29.89
C VAL A 75 4.94 -1.55 28.93
N PHE A 76 6.05 -2.20 29.30
CA PHE A 76 7.22 -2.30 28.44
C PHE A 76 6.91 -3.06 27.13
N LEU A 77 6.20 -4.19 27.21
CA LEU A 77 5.79 -4.96 26.04
C LEU A 77 4.85 -4.17 25.12
N TRP A 78 3.91 -3.42 25.69
CA TRP A 78 3.06 -2.49 24.94
C TRP A 78 3.89 -1.46 24.16
N VAL A 79 4.83 -0.78 24.82
CA VAL A 79 5.69 0.22 24.18
C VAL A 79 6.53 -0.41 23.06
N MET A 80 7.10 -1.60 23.30
CA MET A 80 7.89 -2.32 22.31
C MET A 80 7.07 -2.69 21.06
N ILE A 81 5.88 -3.25 21.25
CA ILE A 81 5.02 -3.65 20.13
C ILE A 81 4.58 -2.41 19.33
N LEU A 82 4.18 -1.32 20.00
CA LEU A 82 3.81 -0.07 19.32
C LEU A 82 4.98 0.53 18.53
N LEU A 83 6.20 0.44 19.07
CA LEU A 83 7.39 0.92 18.37
C LEU A 83 7.72 0.06 17.13
N MET A 84 7.58 -1.26 17.24
CA MET A 84 7.73 -2.16 16.08
C MET A 84 6.70 -1.87 14.99
N ILE A 85 5.44 -1.66 15.38
CA ILE A 85 4.35 -1.28 14.48
C ILE A 85 4.68 0.04 13.78
N GLN A 86 5.11 1.06 14.52
CA GLN A 86 5.44 2.37 13.96
C GLN A 86 6.60 2.27 12.95
N LEU A 87 7.64 1.51 13.26
CA LEU A 87 8.77 1.28 12.34
C LEU A 87 8.31 0.57 11.07
N PHE A 88 7.45 -0.44 11.20
CA PHE A 88 6.87 -1.13 10.04
C PHE A 88 6.00 -0.20 9.21
N SER A 89 5.15 0.64 9.83
CA SER A 89 4.35 1.65 9.14
C SER A 89 5.22 2.65 8.37
N VAL A 90 6.33 3.10 8.95
CA VAL A 90 7.30 3.97 8.26
C VAL A 90 7.93 3.24 7.07
N ALA A 91 8.33 1.97 7.22
CA ALA A 91 8.89 1.19 6.12
C ALA A 91 7.88 1.02 4.97
N VAL A 92 6.62 0.69 5.28
CA VAL A 92 5.52 0.60 4.31
C VAL A 92 5.30 1.95 3.63
N PHE A 93 5.25 3.04 4.39
CA PHE A 93 5.11 4.39 3.83
C PHE A 93 6.25 4.73 2.87
N LEU A 94 7.50 4.51 3.27
CA LEU A 94 8.67 4.82 2.46
C LEU A 94 8.71 3.98 1.17
N TYR A 95 8.30 2.71 1.24
CA TYR A 95 8.15 1.85 0.06
C TYR A 95 7.16 2.44 -0.95
N HIS A 96 5.97 2.81 -0.49
CA HIS A 96 4.92 3.40 -1.34
C HIS A 96 5.28 4.81 -1.81
N LEU A 97 5.93 5.59 -0.95
CA LEU A 97 6.45 6.92 -1.28
C LEU A 97 7.46 6.82 -2.42
N TYR A 98 8.36 5.83 -2.39
CA TYR A 98 9.32 5.61 -3.47
C TYR A 98 8.60 5.29 -4.79
N ILE A 99 7.61 4.40 -4.79
CA ILE A 99 6.85 4.08 -6.01
C ILE A 99 6.12 5.33 -6.52
N GLY A 100 5.35 5.98 -5.64
CA GLY A 100 4.49 7.10 -5.99
C GLY A 100 5.27 8.32 -6.47
N LEU A 101 6.39 8.66 -5.80
CA LEU A 101 7.21 9.80 -6.17
C LEU A 101 7.94 9.58 -7.51
N ASN A 102 8.42 8.37 -7.78
CA ASN A 102 9.04 8.07 -9.07
C ASN A 102 8.02 8.06 -10.21
N ALA A 103 6.83 7.48 -10.00
CA ALA A 103 5.73 7.57 -10.97
C ALA A 103 5.32 9.04 -11.21
N PHE A 104 5.22 9.84 -10.15
CA PHE A 104 4.93 11.27 -10.25
C PHE A 104 5.98 12.02 -11.08
N ARG A 105 7.26 11.82 -10.78
CA ARG A 105 8.37 12.47 -11.49
C ARG A 105 8.46 12.03 -12.95
N ASP A 106 8.22 10.75 -13.25
CA ASP A 106 8.18 10.25 -14.62
C ASP A 106 6.99 10.84 -15.40
N GLY A 107 5.82 10.96 -14.76
CA GLY A 107 4.66 11.62 -15.34
C GLY A 107 4.89 13.11 -15.60
N ARG A 108 5.50 13.83 -14.66
CA ARG A 108 5.86 15.25 -14.80
C ARG A 108 7.11 15.50 -15.63
N GLN A 109 7.83 14.46 -16.04
CA GLN A 109 9.11 14.53 -16.73
C GLN A 109 10.18 15.33 -15.98
N THR A 110 10.14 15.34 -14.66
CA THR A 110 11.11 16.05 -13.81
C THR A 110 12.29 15.18 -13.39
N ALA A 111 12.24 13.86 -13.68
CA ALA A 111 13.35 12.95 -13.42
C ALA A 111 14.46 13.11 -14.46
N GLY A 112 15.69 13.41 -14.01
CA GLY A 112 16.87 13.42 -14.89
C GLY A 112 17.31 12.03 -15.37
N LYS A 113 16.89 10.95 -14.68
CA LYS A 113 17.16 9.55 -15.05
C LYS A 113 15.91 8.71 -14.80
N GLN A 114 15.42 8.02 -15.83
CA GLN A 114 14.31 7.07 -15.69
C GLN A 114 14.76 5.87 -14.83
N SER A 115 14.24 5.78 -13.60
CA SER A 115 14.49 4.64 -12.72
C SER A 115 13.51 3.53 -13.08
N ASN A 116 13.95 2.45 -13.72
CA ASN A 116 13.06 1.32 -14.01
C ASN A 116 12.67 0.52 -12.75
N PHE A 117 13.33 0.78 -11.61
CA PHE A 117 13.15 -0.01 -10.40
C PHE A 117 11.76 0.16 -9.79
N TYR A 118 11.17 1.38 -9.81
CA TYR A 118 9.81 1.56 -9.26
C TYR A 118 8.76 0.77 -10.03
N ILE A 119 8.98 0.51 -11.33
CA ILE A 119 8.07 -0.32 -12.15
C ILE A 119 8.11 -1.76 -11.67
N VAL A 120 9.30 -2.28 -11.36
CA VAL A 120 9.47 -3.63 -10.78
C VAL A 120 8.75 -3.71 -9.44
N LEU A 121 8.95 -2.71 -8.57
CA LEU A 121 8.22 -2.65 -7.30
C LEU A 121 6.71 -2.59 -7.50
N THR A 122 6.23 -1.77 -8.45
CA THR A 122 4.80 -1.66 -8.81
C THR A 122 4.23 -3.02 -9.25
N VAL A 123 4.99 -3.82 -10.01
CA VAL A 123 4.56 -5.18 -10.39
C VAL A 123 4.42 -6.06 -9.14
N PHE A 124 5.39 -6.04 -8.24
CA PHE A 124 5.30 -6.79 -6.98
C PHE A 124 4.11 -6.33 -6.13
N SER A 125 3.89 -5.01 -6.01
CA SER A 125 2.74 -4.46 -5.28
C SER A 125 1.42 -4.87 -5.93
N THR A 126 1.34 -4.89 -7.25
CA THR A 126 0.14 -5.35 -7.99
C THR A 126 -0.18 -6.81 -7.65
N VAL A 127 0.82 -7.68 -7.68
CA VAL A 127 0.66 -9.10 -7.35
C VAL A 127 0.23 -9.27 -5.89
N PHE A 128 0.91 -8.57 -4.97
CA PHE A 128 0.60 -8.64 -3.54
C PHE A 128 -0.81 -8.12 -3.23
N SER A 129 -1.20 -6.97 -3.79
CA SER A 129 -2.57 -6.45 -3.66
C SER A 129 -3.62 -7.40 -4.25
N GLY A 130 -3.30 -8.09 -5.35
CA GLY A 130 -4.19 -9.11 -5.91
C GLY A 130 -4.39 -10.31 -4.98
N ILE A 131 -3.32 -10.77 -4.31
CA ILE A 131 -3.40 -11.84 -3.31
C ILE A 131 -4.24 -11.39 -2.11
N LEU A 132 -3.98 -10.19 -1.57
CA LEU A 132 -4.75 -9.64 -0.45
C LEU A 132 -6.25 -9.52 -0.78
N LEU A 133 -6.57 -9.04 -2.00
CA LEU A 133 -7.95 -8.94 -2.45
C LEU A 133 -8.65 -10.31 -2.46
N ILE A 134 -7.98 -11.36 -2.94
CA ILE A 134 -8.53 -12.72 -2.92
C ILE A 134 -8.78 -13.19 -1.48
N LEU A 135 -7.82 -12.95 -0.58
CA LEU A 135 -7.97 -13.29 0.84
C LEU A 135 -9.17 -12.56 1.48
N ASN A 136 -9.35 -11.27 1.18
CA ASN A 136 -10.48 -10.51 1.69
C ASN A 136 -11.83 -10.95 1.12
N ILE A 137 -11.90 -11.35 -0.16
CA ILE A 137 -13.11 -11.95 -0.74
C ILE A 137 -13.49 -13.24 0.00
N MET A 138 -12.49 -14.07 0.34
CA MET A 138 -12.73 -15.28 1.13
C MET A 138 -13.23 -14.96 2.53
N SER A 139 -12.74 -13.89 3.15
CA SER A 139 -13.20 -13.42 4.46
C SER A 139 -14.66 -12.93 4.43
N LEU A 140 -15.02 -12.10 3.45
CA LEU A 140 -16.37 -11.56 3.26
C LEU A 140 -17.46 -12.63 3.04
N SER A 141 -17.07 -13.84 2.67
CA SER A 141 -17.99 -14.96 2.42
C SER A 141 -18.43 -15.67 3.72
N LYS A 142 -17.93 -15.27 4.89
CA LYS A 142 -18.31 -15.83 6.19
C LYS A 142 -19.59 -15.15 6.71
N PRO A 143 -20.71 -15.87 6.88
CA PRO A 143 -22.05 -15.26 7.06
C PRO A 143 -22.35 -14.70 8.47
N SER A 144 -21.36 -14.57 9.36
CA SER A 144 -21.62 -14.31 10.79
C SER A 144 -20.80 -13.17 11.41
N ASP A 145 -20.15 -12.31 10.60
CA ASP A 145 -19.21 -11.32 11.13
C ASP A 145 -19.90 -10.00 11.54
N PRO A 146 -19.87 -9.58 12.82
CA PRO A 146 -20.39 -8.29 13.27
C PRO A 146 -19.64 -7.08 12.68
N ASN A 147 -18.49 -7.27 12.04
CA ASN A 147 -17.65 -6.21 11.48
C ASN A 147 -17.82 -5.97 9.97
N GLN A 148 -18.91 -6.45 9.35
CA GLN A 148 -19.12 -6.43 7.90
C GLN A 148 -18.88 -5.07 7.21
N ASN A 149 -19.22 -3.94 7.85
CA ASN A 149 -18.98 -2.60 7.29
C ASN A 149 -17.49 -2.27 7.12
N VAL A 150 -16.66 -2.74 8.06
CA VAL A 150 -15.21 -2.54 8.05
C VAL A 150 -14.60 -3.40 6.94
N ASP A 151 -15.08 -4.63 6.75
CA ASP A 151 -14.63 -5.53 5.67
C ASP A 151 -14.95 -4.97 4.27
N VAL A 152 -16.11 -4.35 4.10
CA VAL A 152 -16.47 -3.67 2.83
C VAL A 152 -15.53 -2.49 2.57
N ALA A 153 -15.20 -1.69 3.59
CA ALA A 153 -14.25 -0.59 3.44
C ALA A 153 -12.83 -1.10 3.08
N PHE A 154 -12.38 -2.19 3.71
CA PHE A 154 -11.14 -2.87 3.36
C PHE A 154 -11.12 -3.31 1.88
N PHE A 155 -12.20 -3.96 1.43
CA PHE A 155 -12.35 -4.45 0.06
C PHE A 155 -12.34 -3.33 -0.98
N VAL A 156 -13.17 -2.29 -0.81
CA VAL A 156 -13.24 -1.15 -1.76
C VAL A 156 -11.87 -0.52 -1.94
N MET A 157 -11.13 -0.37 -0.84
CA MET A 157 -9.81 0.23 -0.87
C MET A 157 -8.77 -0.68 -1.51
N GLU A 158 -8.86 -2.00 -1.38
CA GLU A 158 -7.96 -2.94 -2.09
C GLU A 158 -8.19 -2.98 -3.58
N VAL A 159 -9.47 -2.97 -3.99
CA VAL A 159 -9.83 -2.83 -5.40
C VAL A 159 -9.25 -1.53 -5.94
N THR A 160 -9.40 -0.43 -5.20
CA THR A 160 -8.87 0.89 -5.58
C THR A 160 -7.35 0.87 -5.72
N THR A 161 -6.63 0.29 -4.74
CA THR A 161 -5.17 0.15 -4.76
C THR A 161 -4.71 -0.71 -5.93
N LEU A 162 -5.33 -1.87 -6.15
CA LEU A 162 -5.00 -2.77 -7.24
C LEU A 162 -5.19 -2.09 -8.61
N ILE A 163 -6.33 -1.43 -8.81
CA ILE A 163 -6.63 -0.68 -10.03
C ILE A 163 -5.57 0.42 -10.24
N ASN A 164 -5.20 1.15 -9.18
CA ASN A 164 -4.21 2.21 -9.29
C ASN A 164 -2.83 1.69 -9.74
N TYR A 165 -2.38 0.55 -9.19
CA TYR A 165 -1.14 -0.07 -9.64
C TYR A 165 -1.18 -0.54 -11.10
N ILE A 166 -2.30 -1.12 -11.53
CA ILE A 166 -2.51 -1.49 -12.94
C ILE A 166 -2.46 -0.24 -13.84
N TYR A 167 -3.06 0.87 -13.40
CA TYR A 167 -3.01 2.15 -14.13
C TYR A 167 -1.58 2.68 -14.29
N ILE A 168 -0.74 2.60 -13.26
CA ILE A 168 0.68 2.98 -13.37
C ILE A 168 1.37 2.13 -14.44
N LEU A 169 1.23 0.81 -14.39
CA LEU A 169 1.88 -0.10 -15.33
C LEU A 169 1.41 0.12 -16.77
N THR A 170 0.11 0.33 -16.97
CA THR A 170 -0.48 0.57 -18.29
C THR A 170 -0.11 1.94 -18.86
N ALA A 171 -0.11 3.00 -18.03
CA ALA A 171 0.30 4.34 -18.43
C ALA A 171 1.77 4.36 -18.85
N VAL A 172 2.67 3.78 -18.06
CA VAL A 172 4.11 3.66 -18.39
C VAL A 172 4.31 2.91 -19.71
N ARG A 173 3.64 1.78 -19.90
CA ARG A 173 3.72 1.01 -21.15
C ARG A 173 3.22 1.82 -22.35
N THR A 174 2.15 2.58 -22.18
CA THR A 174 1.55 3.39 -23.24
C THR A 174 2.45 4.57 -23.62
N ILE A 175 2.98 5.30 -22.63
CA ILE A 175 3.95 6.38 -22.85
C ILE A 175 5.15 5.86 -23.66
N ARG A 176 5.75 4.73 -23.25
CA ARG A 176 6.89 4.14 -23.97
C ARG A 176 6.59 3.74 -25.41
N LYS A 177 5.35 3.30 -25.69
CA LYS A 177 4.92 2.99 -27.06
C LYS A 177 4.75 4.26 -27.89
N LEU A 178 4.14 5.30 -27.33
CA LEU A 178 3.92 6.58 -27.99
C LEU A 178 5.24 7.32 -28.26
N GLU A 179 6.18 7.34 -27.31
CA GLU A 179 7.51 7.95 -27.49
C GLU A 179 8.33 7.26 -28.58
N LYS A 180 8.14 5.96 -28.79
CA LYS A 180 8.77 5.23 -29.90
C LYS A 180 8.12 5.52 -31.24
N ALA A 181 6.83 5.83 -31.26
CA ALA A 181 6.08 6.17 -32.46
C ALA A 181 6.33 7.62 -32.89
N GLU A 182 6.49 8.56 -31.95
CA GLU A 182 6.83 9.97 -32.22
C GLU A 182 8.23 10.13 -32.85
N LYS A 183 9.16 9.21 -32.54
CA LYS A 183 10.54 9.22 -33.04
C LYS A 183 10.73 8.54 -34.40
N ARG A 184 9.67 7.94 -34.98
CA ARG A 184 9.70 7.26 -36.28
C ARG A 184 9.05 8.12 -37.34
#